data_AF-A0A0G4HBI6-F1
#
_entry.id   AF-A0A0G4HBI6-F1
#
_cell.length_a   1.000
_cell.length_b   1.000
_cell.length_c   1.000
_cell.angle_alpha   90.00
_cell.angle_beta   90.00
_cell.angle_gamma   90.00
#
_symmetry.space_group_name_H-M   'P 1'
#
loop_
_entity.id
_entity.type
_entity.pdbx_description
1 polymer ?
#
loop_
_entity_poly.entity_id
_entity_poly.type
_entity_poly.pdbx_seq_one_letter_code
_entity_poly.pdbx_strand_id
1 'polypeptide(L)'
;MLSGCAVLIGNIEVVETGPTDLTFPSVQAWYGRFRTGQQDPVPVTTFSLPNAWKAPSISLAGDNVKALEEVILPCTREFPDNFSISNAPAFGRLDLPKAEVINTNIDIIDSTETAPALFDIDLPKAYVVFGVQIERSPSVQNILMPVANAIDVDMILIDNANVETVIQPRMKDYFSSSFTLKSNPKLRLVDRSSQPFVLLDPPPSNSVEIENNAPEGLELRLCSLNAFQTNQLKSTPPPNTCSAQATPPCFLLDANSEACTTKRKEGKGISEEKEAGFFGLETMNFKGLLGSKEEGSN
;
A
#
# COMPACT_ATOMS: atom_id res chain seq x y z
N MET A 1 -30.89 -6.54 -10.15
CA MET A 1 -30.42 -6.45 -11.55
C MET A 1 -29.50 -5.25 -11.69
N LEU A 2 -28.19 -5.47 -11.82
CA LEU A 2 -27.19 -4.43 -12.16
C LEU A 2 -26.51 -4.72 -13.51
N SER A 3 -26.95 -5.78 -14.19
CA SER A 3 -26.52 -6.18 -15.53
C SER A 3 -26.91 -5.10 -16.54
N GLY A 4 -25.93 -4.33 -17.01
CA GLY A 4 -26.14 -3.24 -17.98
C GLY A 4 -25.88 -1.84 -17.45
N CYS A 5 -25.67 -1.65 -16.14
CA CYS A 5 -25.28 -0.35 -15.60
C CYS A 5 -23.79 -0.10 -15.85
N ALA A 6 -23.46 0.87 -16.71
CA ALA A 6 -22.09 1.31 -16.94
C ALA A 6 -21.54 2.16 -15.78
N VAL A 7 -22.42 2.90 -15.11
CA VAL A 7 -22.08 3.73 -13.95
C VAL A 7 -22.97 3.33 -12.78
N LEU A 8 -22.35 3.09 -11.63
CA LEU A 8 -23.04 2.88 -10.37
C LEU A 8 -22.80 4.07 -9.45
N ILE A 9 -23.87 4.56 -8.83
CA ILE A 9 -23.82 5.62 -7.83
C ILE A 9 -24.54 5.11 -6.60
N GLY A 10 -23.86 5.17 -5.46
CA GLY A 10 -24.39 4.73 -4.17
C GLY A 10 -23.69 3.49 -3.62
N ASN A 11 -24.14 3.08 -2.44
CA ASN A 11 -23.56 1.97 -1.69
C ASN A 11 -24.29 0.67 -2.03
N ILE A 12 -23.53 -0.40 -2.28
CA ILE A 12 -24.08 -1.74 -2.45
C ILE A 12 -23.64 -2.58 -1.26
N GLU A 13 -24.63 -3.25 -0.70
CA GLU A 13 -24.47 -4.21 0.37
C GLU A 13 -25.06 -5.54 -0.09
N VAL A 14 -24.29 -6.62 0.08
CA VAL A 14 -24.76 -7.96 -0.24
C VAL A 14 -25.40 -8.54 1.02
N VAL A 15 -26.70 -8.81 0.92
CA VAL A 15 -27.52 -9.43 1.98
C VAL A 15 -28.15 -10.72 1.45
N GLU A 16 -28.47 -11.63 2.38
CA GLU A 16 -29.33 -12.82 2.24
C GLU A 16 -29.66 -13.21 0.78
N THR A 17 -28.98 -14.23 0.24
CA THR A 17 -29.26 -14.93 -1.05
C THR A 17 -28.60 -14.43 -2.36
N GLY A 18 -27.53 -13.65 -2.28
CA GLY A 18 -26.67 -13.32 -3.43
C GLY A 18 -25.80 -14.46 -3.97
N PRO A 19 -25.23 -14.32 -5.18
CA PRO A 19 -24.18 -15.21 -5.66
C PRO A 19 -22.89 -15.01 -4.85
N THR A 20 -22.12 -16.09 -4.68
CA THR A 20 -20.82 -16.06 -4.00
C THR A 20 -19.76 -15.36 -4.86
N ASP A 21 -19.86 -15.50 -6.18
CA ASP A 21 -19.04 -14.78 -7.14
C ASP A 21 -19.77 -13.52 -7.62
N LEU A 22 -19.29 -12.37 -7.16
CA LEU A 22 -19.84 -11.06 -7.46
C LEU A 22 -19.07 -10.44 -8.62
N THR A 23 -19.58 -10.63 -9.83
CA THR A 23 -19.00 -10.03 -11.04
C THR A 23 -19.95 -8.99 -11.64
N PHE A 24 -19.44 -7.78 -11.87
CA PHE A 24 -20.20 -6.70 -12.53
C PHE A 24 -19.56 -6.32 -13.87
N PRO A 25 -19.81 -7.09 -14.94
CA PRO A 25 -19.05 -6.96 -16.18
C PRO A 25 -19.35 -5.67 -16.96
N SER A 26 -20.54 -5.08 -16.78
CA SER A 26 -20.90 -3.84 -17.47
C SER A 26 -20.38 -2.58 -16.79
N VAL A 27 -19.99 -2.67 -15.51
CA VAL A 27 -19.61 -1.50 -14.71
C VAL A 27 -18.26 -0.96 -15.19
N GLN A 28 -18.26 0.31 -15.55
CA GLN A 28 -17.08 1.08 -15.95
C GLN A 28 -16.64 2.04 -14.82
N ALA A 29 -17.57 2.55 -14.03
CA ALA A 29 -17.25 3.40 -12.88
C ALA A 29 -18.25 3.16 -11.75
N TRP A 30 -17.77 3.14 -10.51
CA TRP A 30 -18.61 3.07 -9.33
C TRP A 30 -18.24 4.14 -8.31
N TYR A 31 -19.16 5.08 -8.10
CA TYR A 31 -19.08 6.14 -7.11
C TYR A 31 -19.87 5.74 -5.86
N GLY A 32 -19.19 5.10 -4.91
CA GLY A 32 -19.81 4.68 -3.66
C GLY A 32 -19.00 3.59 -2.96
N ARG A 33 -19.67 2.81 -2.12
CA ARG A 33 -19.03 1.77 -1.31
C ARG A 33 -19.59 0.39 -1.61
N PHE A 34 -18.70 -0.58 -1.61
CA PHE A 34 -19.05 -1.99 -1.55
C PHE A 34 -18.75 -2.52 -0.14
N ARG A 35 -19.76 -3.15 0.47
CA ARG A 35 -19.64 -3.80 1.77
C ARG A 35 -20.43 -5.11 1.79
N THR A 36 -20.06 -5.99 2.70
CA THR A 36 -20.80 -7.21 2.97
C THR A 36 -21.71 -6.99 4.18
N GLY A 37 -22.95 -7.49 4.14
CA GLY A 37 -23.93 -7.24 5.21
C GLY A 37 -23.62 -8.01 6.49
N GLN A 38 -24.09 -7.50 7.64
CA GLN A 38 -23.84 -8.10 8.96
C GLN A 38 -24.83 -9.22 9.34
N GLN A 39 -26.01 -9.27 8.71
CA GLN A 39 -27.06 -10.27 9.01
C GLN A 39 -27.16 -11.26 7.85
N ASP A 40 -27.11 -12.56 8.19
CA ASP A 40 -27.24 -13.73 7.29
C ASP A 40 -26.47 -13.61 5.97
N PRO A 41 -25.13 -13.54 6.04
CA PRO A 41 -24.38 -13.04 4.93
C PRO A 41 -23.99 -14.13 3.92
N VAL A 42 -23.97 -13.75 2.65
CA VAL A 42 -23.50 -14.59 1.56
C VAL A 42 -21.98 -14.71 1.64
N PRO A 43 -21.40 -15.92 1.59
CA PRO A 43 -19.96 -16.09 1.52
C PRO A 43 -19.48 -15.59 0.16
N VAL A 44 -18.87 -14.41 0.13
CA VAL A 44 -18.30 -13.87 -1.11
C VAL A 44 -16.99 -14.59 -1.35
N THR A 45 -16.87 -15.33 -2.46
CA THR A 45 -15.63 -15.98 -2.91
C THR A 45 -14.82 -15.07 -3.82
N THR A 46 -15.48 -14.41 -4.76
CA THR A 46 -14.82 -13.56 -5.76
C THR A 46 -15.53 -12.21 -5.85
N PHE A 47 -14.79 -11.11 -5.85
CA PHE A 47 -15.30 -9.79 -6.23
C PHE A 47 -14.59 -9.28 -7.48
N SER A 48 -15.33 -9.03 -8.56
CA SER A 48 -14.76 -8.64 -9.84
C SER A 48 -15.49 -7.49 -10.53
N LEU A 49 -14.70 -6.52 -10.99
CA LEU A 49 -15.10 -5.40 -11.85
C LEU A 49 -14.19 -5.36 -13.09
N PRO A 50 -14.38 -6.27 -14.06
CA PRO A 50 -13.40 -6.49 -15.12
C PRO A 50 -13.20 -5.29 -16.05
N ASN A 51 -14.19 -4.40 -16.15
CA ASN A 51 -14.17 -3.23 -17.05
C ASN A 51 -14.17 -1.89 -16.30
N ALA A 52 -14.18 -1.90 -14.97
CA ALA A 52 -14.22 -0.66 -14.21
C ALA A 52 -12.86 0.05 -14.28
N TRP A 53 -12.85 1.31 -14.69
CA TRP A 53 -11.66 2.17 -14.57
C TRP A 53 -11.62 2.90 -13.22
N LYS A 54 -12.78 3.04 -12.55
CA LYS A 54 -12.91 3.56 -11.18
C LYS A 54 -13.62 2.54 -10.30
N ALA A 55 -12.94 2.07 -9.27
CA ALA A 55 -13.51 1.14 -8.30
C ALA A 55 -14.27 1.88 -7.20
N PRO A 56 -15.26 1.23 -6.55
CA PRO A 56 -15.83 1.77 -5.32
C PRO A 56 -14.80 1.70 -4.19
N SER A 57 -15.14 2.31 -3.07
CA SER A 57 -14.48 2.04 -1.80
C SER A 57 -14.86 0.64 -1.34
N ILE A 58 -13.88 -0.20 -1.04
CA ILE A 58 -14.05 -1.60 -0.67
C ILE A 58 -13.72 -1.74 0.82
N SER A 59 -14.68 -2.22 1.60
CA SER A 59 -14.48 -2.54 3.02
C SER A 59 -15.14 -3.88 3.30
N LEU A 60 -14.30 -4.91 3.37
CA LEU A 60 -14.69 -6.30 3.47
C LEU A 60 -14.22 -6.83 4.83
N ALA A 61 -15.18 -7.01 5.74
CA ALA A 61 -14.90 -7.49 7.09
C ALA A 61 -16.08 -8.30 7.64
N GLY A 62 -15.78 -9.27 8.51
CA GLY A 62 -16.76 -10.11 9.20
C GLY A 62 -16.75 -11.57 8.73
N ASP A 63 -17.70 -12.36 9.21
CA ASP A 63 -17.76 -13.80 8.89
C ASP A 63 -18.00 -14.11 7.40
N ASN A 64 -18.53 -13.13 6.67
CA ASN A 64 -18.95 -13.22 5.29
C ASN A 64 -17.83 -13.15 4.25
N VAL A 65 -16.67 -12.65 4.66
CA VAL A 65 -15.48 -12.54 3.84
C VAL A 65 -14.49 -13.67 4.12
N LYS A 66 -14.85 -14.62 5.01
CA LYS A 66 -14.01 -15.80 5.29
C LYS A 66 -13.76 -16.67 4.07
N ALA A 67 -14.73 -16.70 3.16
CA ALA A 67 -14.63 -17.43 1.89
C ALA A 67 -13.99 -16.59 0.77
N LEU A 68 -13.65 -15.31 1.00
CA LEU A 68 -13.10 -14.44 -0.04
C LEU A 68 -11.72 -14.96 -0.44
N GLU A 69 -11.58 -15.36 -1.71
CA GLU A 69 -10.35 -15.85 -2.29
C GLU A 69 -9.68 -14.76 -3.14
N GLU A 70 -10.47 -14.02 -3.94
CA GLU A 70 -9.91 -13.12 -4.96
C GLU A 70 -10.67 -11.79 -5.10
N VAL A 71 -9.92 -10.72 -5.32
CA VAL A 71 -10.42 -9.41 -5.78
C VAL A 71 -9.78 -9.07 -7.13
N ILE A 72 -10.61 -8.99 -8.18
CA ILE A 72 -10.17 -8.92 -9.58
C ILE A 72 -10.64 -7.62 -10.24
N LEU A 73 -9.75 -6.63 -10.35
CA LEU A 73 -10.07 -5.29 -10.86
C LEU A 73 -9.05 -4.83 -11.95
N PRO A 74 -8.91 -5.58 -13.05
CA PRO A 74 -7.81 -5.46 -14.02
C PRO A 74 -7.83 -4.17 -14.86
N CYS A 75 -8.95 -3.44 -14.88
CA CYS A 75 -9.08 -2.17 -15.58
C CYS A 75 -9.01 -0.96 -14.65
N THR A 76 -9.06 -1.17 -13.33
CA THR A 76 -9.14 -0.08 -12.36
C THR A 76 -7.86 0.74 -12.39
N ARG A 77 -8.03 2.05 -12.52
CA ARG A 77 -6.96 3.06 -12.44
C ARG A 77 -7.03 3.87 -11.17
N GLU A 78 -8.24 4.06 -10.63
CA GLU A 78 -8.48 4.92 -9.48
C GLU A 78 -9.26 4.21 -8.36
N PHE A 79 -8.74 4.29 -7.13
CA PHE A 79 -9.44 3.99 -5.88
C PHE A 79 -9.63 5.27 -5.06
N PRO A 80 -10.87 5.71 -4.81
CA PRO A 80 -11.11 7.04 -4.25
C PRO A 80 -10.95 7.15 -2.73
N ASP A 81 -11.42 6.17 -1.94
CA ASP A 81 -11.49 6.36 -0.47
C ASP A 81 -10.92 5.23 0.40
N ASN A 82 -11.41 3.99 0.27
CA ASN A 82 -11.05 2.90 1.19
C ASN A 82 -10.78 1.61 0.41
N PHE A 83 -9.72 0.90 0.76
CA PHE A 83 -9.49 -0.48 0.37
C PHE A 83 -9.05 -1.28 1.59
N SER A 84 -9.98 -2.02 2.16
CA SER A 84 -9.73 -2.80 3.37
C SER A 84 -10.33 -4.19 3.27
N ILE A 85 -9.50 -5.20 3.52
CA ILE A 85 -9.87 -6.60 3.66
C ILE A 85 -9.45 -7.04 5.06
N SER A 86 -10.39 -7.52 5.86
CA SER A 86 -10.13 -7.98 7.21
C SER A 86 -10.86 -9.27 7.56
N ASN A 87 -10.24 -10.16 8.33
CA ASN A 87 -10.81 -11.45 8.72
C ASN A 87 -11.16 -12.35 7.50
N ALA A 88 -10.32 -12.31 6.46
CA ALA A 88 -10.50 -13.08 5.22
C ALA A 88 -9.40 -14.14 5.05
N PRO A 89 -9.42 -15.25 5.80
CA PRO A 89 -8.36 -16.25 5.80
C PRO A 89 -8.11 -16.92 4.44
N ALA A 90 -9.12 -17.07 3.59
CA ALA A 90 -8.94 -17.65 2.26
C ALA A 90 -8.33 -16.68 1.24
N PHE A 91 -8.19 -15.39 1.57
CA PHE A 91 -7.80 -14.37 0.60
C PHE A 91 -6.39 -14.61 0.09
N GLY A 92 -6.24 -14.78 -1.22
CA GLY A 92 -4.99 -15.20 -1.84
C GLY A 92 -4.65 -14.46 -3.12
N ARG A 93 -5.46 -13.47 -3.55
CA ARG A 93 -5.22 -12.77 -4.81
C ARG A 93 -5.83 -11.38 -4.87
N LEU A 94 -4.98 -10.39 -5.19
CA LEU A 94 -5.36 -9.02 -5.51
C LEU A 94 -4.85 -8.65 -6.92
N ASP A 95 -5.76 -8.48 -7.88
CA ASP A 95 -5.40 -8.21 -9.28
C ASP A 95 -5.72 -6.76 -9.67
N LEU A 96 -4.70 -5.88 -9.58
CA LEU A 96 -4.76 -4.42 -9.82
C LEU A 96 -3.69 -3.87 -10.80
N PRO A 97 -3.43 -4.49 -11.96
CA PRO A 97 -2.27 -4.21 -12.83
C PRO A 97 -2.28 -2.81 -13.48
N LYS A 98 -3.43 -2.12 -13.45
CA LYS A 98 -3.59 -0.77 -14.01
C LYS A 98 -3.84 0.31 -12.95
N ALA A 99 -3.83 -0.05 -11.66
CA ALA A 99 -4.02 0.94 -10.61
C ALA A 99 -2.91 1.99 -10.71
N GLU A 100 -3.33 3.25 -10.76
CA GLU A 100 -2.49 4.42 -11.00
C GLU A 100 -2.53 5.32 -9.76
N VAL A 101 -3.74 5.58 -9.26
CA VAL A 101 -4.01 6.37 -8.05
C VAL A 101 -4.82 5.53 -7.06
N ILE A 102 -4.23 5.28 -5.90
CA ILE A 102 -4.88 4.62 -4.77
C ILE A 102 -4.92 5.66 -3.65
N ASN A 103 -5.99 6.45 -3.61
CA ASN A 103 -6.18 7.54 -2.66
C ASN A 103 -6.70 7.03 -1.30
N THR A 104 -6.14 5.90 -0.87
CA THR A 104 -6.48 5.16 0.34
C THR A 104 -5.29 4.34 0.80
N ASN A 105 -5.35 3.89 2.05
CA ASN A 105 -4.53 2.76 2.47
C ASN A 105 -5.01 1.48 1.78
N ILE A 106 -4.07 0.59 1.50
CA ILE A 106 -4.33 -0.81 1.21
C ILE A 106 -4.19 -1.57 2.51
N ASP A 107 -5.32 -1.93 3.11
CA ASP A 107 -5.36 -2.62 4.40
C ASP A 107 -5.70 -4.09 4.18
N ILE A 108 -4.81 -4.99 4.59
CA ILE A 108 -5.05 -6.45 4.64
C ILE A 108 -4.65 -6.92 6.04
N ILE A 109 -5.64 -7.21 6.87
CA ILE A 109 -5.47 -7.40 8.32
C ILE A 109 -6.14 -8.72 8.73
N ASP A 110 -5.47 -9.56 9.53
CA ASP A 110 -6.04 -10.82 10.03
C ASP A 110 -6.63 -11.67 8.88
N SER A 111 -5.83 -11.89 7.83
CA SER A 111 -6.31 -12.46 6.57
C SER A 111 -5.29 -13.42 5.98
N THR A 112 -5.65 -14.16 4.93
CA THR A 112 -4.72 -14.99 4.13
C THR A 112 -4.15 -16.25 4.81
N GLU A 113 -4.58 -16.61 6.03
CA GLU A 113 -4.05 -17.76 6.78
C GLU A 113 -4.27 -19.12 6.10
N THR A 114 -5.35 -19.25 5.32
CA THR A 114 -5.72 -20.46 4.59
C THR A 114 -5.64 -20.30 3.08
N ALA A 115 -4.99 -19.24 2.58
CA ALA A 115 -4.80 -19.05 1.15
C ALA A 115 -4.03 -20.25 0.54
N PRO A 116 -4.39 -20.69 -0.68
CA PRO A 116 -3.83 -21.91 -1.26
C PRO A 116 -2.34 -21.79 -1.64
N ALA A 117 -1.86 -20.57 -1.86
CA ALA A 117 -0.48 -20.27 -2.21
C ALA A 117 -0.07 -18.89 -1.68
N LEU A 118 1.24 -18.68 -1.62
CA LEU A 118 1.79 -17.34 -1.44
C LEU A 118 1.46 -16.48 -2.67
N PHE A 119 1.27 -15.18 -2.46
CA PHE A 119 0.99 -14.24 -3.54
C PHE A 119 1.65 -12.88 -3.32
N ASP A 120 1.76 -12.13 -4.41
CA ASP A 120 2.33 -10.80 -4.44
C ASP A 120 1.24 -9.74 -4.55
N ILE A 121 1.45 -8.61 -3.86
CA ILE A 121 0.72 -7.36 -4.09
C ILE A 121 1.51 -6.59 -5.16
N ASP A 122 1.19 -6.82 -6.43
CA ASP A 122 1.84 -6.16 -7.56
C ASP A 122 1.01 -5.00 -8.12
N LEU A 123 1.57 -3.79 -8.01
CA LEU A 123 0.98 -2.52 -8.43
C LEU A 123 1.96 -1.79 -9.37
N PRO A 124 2.18 -2.33 -10.58
CA PRO A 124 3.29 -1.92 -11.44
C PRO A 124 3.14 -0.50 -12.01
N LYS A 125 1.93 0.07 -11.93
CA LYS A 125 1.59 1.41 -12.43
C LYS A 125 1.19 2.40 -11.33
N ALA A 126 1.13 1.97 -10.07
CA ALA A 126 0.66 2.82 -8.99
C ALA A 126 1.72 3.87 -8.70
N TYR A 127 1.41 5.14 -8.99
CA TYR A 127 2.33 6.27 -8.77
C TYR A 127 1.94 7.08 -7.53
N VAL A 128 0.67 7.05 -7.12
CA VAL A 128 0.18 7.56 -5.83
C VAL A 128 -0.50 6.42 -5.09
N VAL A 129 -0.05 6.11 -3.89
CA VAL A 129 -0.69 5.14 -2.98
C VAL A 129 -0.70 5.75 -1.60
N PHE A 130 -1.85 5.98 -0.97
CA PHE A 130 -1.89 6.73 0.28
C PHE A 130 -1.14 6.00 1.40
N GLY A 131 -1.37 4.70 1.58
CA GLY A 131 -0.67 3.90 2.59
C GLY A 131 -0.75 2.41 2.31
N VAL A 132 0.02 1.63 3.07
CA VAL A 132 -0.03 0.16 3.02
C VAL A 132 0.07 -0.38 4.44
N GLN A 133 -0.96 -1.10 4.86
CA GLN A 133 -1.05 -1.74 6.18
C GLN A 133 -1.35 -3.22 6.00
N ILE A 134 -0.35 -4.06 6.21
CA ILE A 134 -0.48 -5.51 6.11
C ILE A 134 -0.14 -6.11 7.48
N GLU A 135 -1.12 -6.71 8.12
CA GLU A 135 -0.98 -7.26 9.46
C GLU A 135 -1.48 -8.69 9.54
N ARG A 136 -0.72 -9.56 10.23
CA ARG A 136 -1.10 -10.95 10.51
C ARG A 136 -1.61 -11.65 9.26
N SER A 137 -0.94 -11.39 8.13
CA SER A 137 -1.35 -11.85 6.80
C SER A 137 -0.26 -12.74 6.18
N PRO A 138 -0.19 -14.02 6.59
CA PRO A 138 0.99 -14.84 6.35
C PRO A 138 1.22 -15.19 4.89
N SER A 139 0.24 -15.12 3.99
CA SER A 139 0.44 -15.56 2.59
C SER A 139 0.91 -14.47 1.64
N VAL A 140 1.01 -13.22 2.10
CA VAL A 140 1.63 -12.14 1.31
C VAL A 140 3.14 -12.35 1.27
N GLN A 141 3.73 -12.40 0.07
CA GLN A 141 5.17 -12.61 -0.12
C GLN A 141 5.90 -11.34 -0.53
N ASN A 142 5.46 -10.64 -1.58
CA ASN A 142 6.11 -9.41 -2.03
C ASN A 142 5.10 -8.27 -2.18
N ILE A 143 5.58 -7.05 -1.96
CA ILE A 143 4.83 -5.81 -2.17
C ILE A 143 5.58 -4.97 -3.20
N LEU A 144 5.07 -4.92 -4.42
CA LEU A 144 5.78 -4.37 -5.58
C LEU A 144 5.06 -3.12 -6.09
N MET A 145 5.72 -1.97 -5.95
CA MET A 145 5.25 -0.66 -6.40
C MET A 145 6.41 0.10 -7.07
N PRO A 146 6.96 -0.43 -8.18
CA PRO A 146 8.23 0.04 -8.75
C PRO A 146 8.19 1.49 -9.25
N VAL A 147 7.00 2.04 -9.50
CA VAL A 147 6.78 3.42 -9.98
C VAL A 147 6.11 4.33 -8.95
N ALA A 148 5.88 3.86 -7.73
CA ALA A 148 5.33 4.69 -6.66
C ALA A 148 6.22 5.90 -6.42
N ASN A 149 5.60 7.07 -6.50
CA ASN A 149 6.25 8.36 -6.46
C ASN A 149 5.83 9.15 -5.21
N ALA A 150 4.60 8.93 -4.74
CA ALA A 150 4.07 9.47 -3.50
C ALA A 150 3.33 8.40 -2.69
N ILE A 151 3.64 8.37 -1.39
CA ILE A 151 2.92 7.63 -0.35
C ILE A 151 2.80 8.53 0.85
N ASP A 152 1.56 8.81 1.24
CA ASP A 152 1.19 9.86 2.18
C ASP A 152 1.32 9.40 3.64
N VAL A 153 0.88 8.17 3.89
CA VAL A 153 0.73 7.52 5.20
C VAL A 153 1.80 6.46 5.41
N ASP A 154 1.95 6.07 6.67
CA ASP A 154 2.88 5.07 7.15
C ASP A 154 2.71 3.73 6.43
N MET A 155 3.85 3.08 6.20
CA MET A 155 3.88 1.66 5.85
C MET A 155 3.90 0.85 7.15
N ILE A 156 2.92 -0.02 7.34
CA ILE A 156 2.78 -0.86 8.53
C ILE A 156 2.80 -2.32 8.09
N LEU A 157 3.83 -3.05 8.50
CA LEU A 157 3.97 -4.50 8.28
C LEU A 157 4.20 -5.17 9.63
N ILE A 158 3.18 -5.86 10.15
CA ILE A 158 3.22 -6.49 11.48
C ILE A 158 2.84 -7.96 11.41
N ASP A 159 3.66 -8.83 12.01
CA ASP A 159 3.37 -10.26 12.19
C ASP A 159 3.08 -11.03 10.87
N ASN A 160 3.73 -10.66 9.76
CA ASN A 160 3.56 -11.37 8.49
C ASN A 160 4.62 -12.45 8.30
N ALA A 161 4.20 -13.72 8.24
CA ALA A 161 5.11 -14.85 8.23
C ALA A 161 5.97 -14.97 6.95
N ASN A 162 5.46 -14.57 5.79
CA ASN A 162 6.13 -14.78 4.50
C ASN A 162 6.49 -13.53 3.70
N VAL A 163 6.23 -12.31 4.21
CA VAL A 163 6.63 -11.10 3.49
C VAL A 163 8.15 -11.05 3.42
N GLU A 164 8.69 -11.02 2.21
CA GLU A 164 10.12 -11.01 1.90
C GLU A 164 10.62 -9.64 1.47
N THR A 165 9.89 -8.99 0.56
CA THR A 165 10.37 -7.77 -0.09
C THR A 165 9.29 -6.70 -0.24
N VAL A 166 9.71 -5.45 -0.12
CA VAL A 166 8.92 -4.26 -0.44
C VAL A 166 9.72 -3.37 -1.39
N ILE A 167 9.18 -3.08 -2.57
CA ILE A 167 9.89 -2.36 -3.63
C ILE A 167 9.14 -1.08 -4.02
N GLN A 168 9.66 0.07 -3.60
CA GLN A 168 9.15 1.42 -3.85
C GLN A 168 10.28 2.42 -4.19
N PRO A 169 11.10 2.14 -5.21
CA PRO A 169 12.38 2.84 -5.39
C PRO A 169 12.25 4.30 -5.84
N ARG A 170 11.08 4.76 -6.33
CA ARG A 170 10.88 6.06 -7.02
C ARG A 170 10.18 7.15 -6.19
N MET A 171 10.09 6.96 -4.88
CA MET A 171 9.34 7.76 -3.91
C MET A 171 9.73 9.25 -3.77
N LYS A 172 9.87 10.05 -4.83
CA LYS A 172 10.57 11.35 -4.75
C LYS A 172 9.69 12.54 -4.32
N ASP A 173 8.37 12.42 -4.39
CA ASP A 173 7.44 13.57 -4.29
C ASP A 173 6.76 13.69 -2.91
N TYR A 174 7.00 12.76 -1.98
CA TYR A 174 6.37 12.79 -0.66
C TYR A 174 7.36 12.60 0.49
N PHE A 175 7.16 13.39 1.56
CA PHE A 175 7.96 13.39 2.78
C PHE A 175 7.32 12.53 3.87
N SER A 176 7.03 11.26 3.57
CA SER A 176 6.67 10.32 4.62
C SER A 176 7.95 9.92 5.34
N SER A 177 7.93 9.87 6.67
CA SER A 177 9.13 9.57 7.50
C SER A 177 8.93 8.40 8.46
N SER A 178 7.77 7.76 8.43
CA SER A 178 7.40 6.69 9.35
C SER A 178 7.09 5.40 8.60
N PHE A 179 7.55 4.31 9.19
CA PHE A 179 7.18 2.96 8.82
C PHE A 179 7.43 2.05 10.03
N THR A 180 6.52 1.09 10.21
CA THR A 180 6.57 0.09 11.27
C THR A 180 6.76 -1.28 10.64
N LEU A 181 7.90 -1.90 10.92
CA LEU A 181 8.26 -3.23 10.45
C LEU A 181 8.49 -4.11 11.68
N LYS A 182 7.53 -4.96 12.01
CA LYS A 182 7.55 -5.74 13.24
C LYS A 182 7.22 -7.21 12.99
N SER A 183 8.04 -8.10 13.53
CA SER A 183 7.77 -9.55 13.52
C SER A 183 7.55 -10.15 12.12
N ASN A 184 8.30 -9.69 11.10
CA ASN A 184 8.25 -10.26 9.75
C ASN A 184 9.50 -11.13 9.52
N PRO A 185 9.49 -12.44 9.85
CA PRO A 185 10.70 -13.27 9.92
C PRO A 185 11.36 -13.57 8.57
N LYS A 186 10.71 -13.23 7.44
CA LYS A 186 11.30 -13.37 6.10
C LYS A 186 11.61 -12.03 5.42
N LEU A 187 11.27 -10.90 6.05
CA LEU A 187 11.42 -9.58 5.45
C LEU A 187 12.90 -9.22 5.35
N ARG A 188 13.44 -9.36 4.14
CA ARG A 188 14.88 -9.19 3.83
C ARG A 188 15.20 -7.87 3.17
N LEU A 189 14.25 -7.24 2.48
CA LEU A 189 14.49 -6.00 1.75
C LEU A 189 13.29 -5.05 1.81
N VAL A 190 13.56 -3.80 2.18
CA VAL A 190 12.67 -2.66 1.92
C VAL A 190 13.45 -1.62 1.11
N ASP A 191 13.08 -1.47 -0.16
CA ASP A 191 13.68 -0.50 -1.08
C ASP A 191 12.79 0.73 -1.21
N ARG A 192 13.20 1.84 -0.58
CA ARG A 192 12.59 3.17 -0.75
C ARG A 192 13.66 4.17 -1.19
N SER A 193 14.52 3.76 -2.13
CA SER A 193 15.75 4.46 -2.51
C SER A 193 15.61 5.96 -2.78
N SER A 194 14.55 6.40 -3.47
CA SER A 194 14.33 7.82 -3.81
C SER A 194 13.49 8.60 -2.80
N GLN A 195 13.08 8.01 -1.68
CA GLN A 195 12.23 8.67 -0.69
C GLN A 195 12.93 9.85 -0.02
N PRO A 196 12.51 11.12 -0.18
CA PRO A 196 13.13 12.21 0.55
C PRO A 196 12.77 12.08 2.03
N PHE A 197 13.77 11.97 2.88
CA PHE A 197 13.57 11.99 4.33
C PHE A 197 13.70 13.42 4.83
N VAL A 198 12.69 13.91 5.54
CA VAL A 198 12.77 15.12 6.35
C VAL A 198 12.45 14.72 7.77
N LEU A 199 13.49 14.69 8.62
CA LEU A 199 13.28 14.55 10.06
C LEU A 199 13.00 15.95 10.59
N LEU A 200 11.73 16.24 10.86
CA LEU A 200 11.33 17.47 11.53
C LEU A 200 11.68 17.37 13.02
N ASP A 201 12.19 18.45 13.61
CA ASP A 201 12.43 18.63 15.05
C ASP A 201 11.47 19.72 15.57
N PRO A 202 10.70 19.50 16.65
CA PRO A 202 10.55 18.27 17.43
C PRO A 202 9.88 17.19 16.59
N PRO A 203 10.26 15.90 16.71
CA PRO A 203 9.71 14.84 15.86
C PRO A 203 8.21 14.73 16.11
N PRO A 204 7.35 15.17 15.16
CA PRO A 204 5.96 14.77 15.22
C PRO A 204 5.96 13.33 14.72
N SER A 205 5.77 12.35 15.61
CA SER A 205 5.41 10.96 15.27
C SER A 205 6.21 10.22 14.19
N ASN A 206 7.39 10.70 13.79
CA ASN A 206 8.29 10.04 12.85
C ASN A 206 8.94 8.82 13.53
N SER A 207 8.15 7.78 13.76
CA SER A 207 8.59 6.51 14.30
C SER A 207 8.97 5.60 13.14
N VAL A 208 10.27 5.44 12.92
CA VAL A 208 10.78 4.25 12.28
C VAL A 208 10.87 3.18 13.36
N GLU A 209 9.99 2.19 13.31
CA GLU A 209 9.98 1.05 14.24
C GLU A 209 10.39 -0.21 13.51
N ILE A 210 11.44 -0.88 14.00
CA ILE A 210 12.04 -2.05 13.33
C ILE A 210 12.35 -3.12 14.37
N GLU A 211 11.45 -4.08 14.53
CA GLU A 211 11.54 -5.06 15.61
C GLU A 211 11.39 -6.49 15.08
N ASN A 212 12.26 -7.42 15.51
CA ASN A 212 12.09 -8.87 15.31
C ASN A 212 11.77 -9.33 13.87
N ASN A 213 12.37 -8.70 12.86
CA ASN A 213 12.19 -9.09 11.44
C ASN A 213 13.10 -10.29 11.05
N ALA A 214 13.62 -10.33 9.83
CA ALA A 214 14.40 -11.46 9.33
C ALA A 214 15.61 -11.80 10.21
N PRO A 215 15.77 -13.05 10.69
CA PRO A 215 16.91 -13.48 11.50
C PRO A 215 18.26 -13.31 10.81
N GLU A 216 18.29 -13.49 9.48
CA GLU A 216 19.49 -13.29 8.65
C GLU A 216 19.81 -11.81 8.42
N GLY A 217 18.83 -10.95 8.68
CA GLY A 217 18.94 -9.50 8.65
C GLY A 217 18.02 -8.82 7.64
N LEU A 218 17.68 -7.58 7.94
CA LEU A 218 16.85 -6.71 7.11
C LEU A 218 17.72 -5.68 6.37
N GLU A 219 17.68 -5.66 5.03
CA GLU A 219 18.25 -4.57 4.23
C GLU A 219 17.22 -3.44 4.08
N LEU A 220 17.57 -2.25 4.56
CA LEU A 220 16.82 -1.02 4.30
C LEU A 220 17.59 -0.17 3.31
N ARG A 221 17.04 0.06 2.12
CA ARG A 221 17.68 0.88 1.09
C ARG A 221 17.02 2.24 1.00
N LEU A 222 17.70 3.24 1.55
CA LEU A 222 17.24 4.62 1.70
C LEU A 222 18.34 5.58 1.16
N CYS A 223 18.55 5.55 -0.17
CA CYS A 223 19.67 6.22 -0.85
C CYS A 223 19.65 7.76 -0.81
N SER A 224 18.57 8.35 -0.34
CA SER A 224 18.34 9.79 -0.16
C SER A 224 18.78 10.31 1.22
N LEU A 225 19.08 9.41 2.17
CA LEU A 225 19.49 9.80 3.52
C LEU A 225 20.84 10.51 3.51
N ASN A 226 20.91 11.62 4.23
CA ASN A 226 22.19 12.26 4.54
C ASN A 226 22.88 11.57 5.74
N ALA A 227 24.14 11.93 5.99
CA ALA A 227 24.94 11.32 7.06
C ALA A 227 24.35 11.52 8.47
N PHE A 228 23.72 12.68 8.72
CA PHE A 228 23.09 12.97 10.02
C PHE A 228 21.89 12.04 10.27
N GLN A 229 21.00 11.92 9.27
CA GLN A 229 19.81 11.05 9.36
C GLN A 229 20.19 9.58 9.48
N THR A 230 21.22 9.16 8.73
CA THR A 230 21.77 7.81 8.80
C THR A 230 22.27 7.50 10.21
N ASN A 231 23.04 8.42 10.81
CA ASN A 231 23.52 8.25 12.17
C ASN A 231 22.38 8.19 13.17
N GLN A 232 21.35 9.03 13.01
CA GLN A 232 20.17 9.04 13.88
C GLN A 232 19.44 7.69 13.86
N LEU A 233 19.16 7.11 12.68
CA LEU A 233 18.52 5.79 12.57
C LEU A 233 19.38 4.67 13.18
N LYS A 234 20.70 4.76 13.07
CA LYS A 234 21.64 3.80 13.68
C LYS A 234 21.78 3.97 15.19
N SER A 235 21.61 5.19 15.71
CA SER A 235 21.80 5.51 17.14
C SER A 235 20.51 5.53 17.94
N THR A 236 19.35 5.39 17.31
CA THR A 236 18.06 5.36 18.02
C THR A 236 18.03 4.12 18.92
N PRO A 237 17.67 4.23 20.22
CA PRO A 237 17.59 3.08 21.10
C PRO A 237 16.62 2.00 20.58
N PRO A 238 16.83 0.72 20.92
CA PRO A 238 15.86 -0.34 20.64
C PRO A 238 14.48 0.03 21.20
N PRO A 239 13.38 -0.35 20.53
CA PRO A 239 13.29 -1.26 19.37
C PRO A 239 13.50 -0.57 18.00
N ASN A 240 13.90 0.70 17.95
CA ASN A 240 13.92 1.48 16.71
C ASN A 240 15.30 1.54 16.03
N THR A 241 16.21 0.61 16.36
CA THR A 241 17.59 0.63 15.88
C THR A 241 17.75 -0.16 14.58
N CYS A 242 18.09 0.51 13.47
CA CYS A 242 18.63 -0.21 12.31
C CYS A 242 20.16 -0.26 12.39
N SER A 243 20.69 -1.33 12.98
CA SER A 243 22.13 -1.54 13.12
C SER A 243 22.54 -2.97 12.75
N ALA A 244 23.71 -3.12 12.14
CA ALA A 244 24.29 -4.42 11.82
C ALA A 244 24.66 -5.24 13.07
N GLN A 245 24.74 -4.58 14.24
CA GLN A 245 24.96 -5.23 15.54
C GLN A 245 23.67 -5.53 16.31
N ALA A 246 22.50 -5.14 15.79
CA ALA A 246 21.22 -5.49 16.39
C ALA A 246 20.94 -6.99 16.24
N THR A 247 20.01 -7.50 17.05
CA THR A 247 19.51 -8.88 16.96
C THR A 247 18.00 -8.84 16.77
N PRO A 248 17.46 -9.19 15.59
CA PRO A 248 18.16 -9.50 14.33
C PRO A 248 18.90 -8.29 13.71
N PRO A 249 19.89 -8.52 12.82
CA PRO A 249 20.68 -7.43 12.24
C PRO A 249 19.86 -6.60 11.24
N CYS A 250 20.16 -5.31 11.13
CA CYS A 250 19.56 -4.41 10.14
C CYS A 250 20.65 -3.62 9.40
N PHE A 251 20.66 -3.73 8.07
CA PHE A 251 21.64 -3.14 7.19
C PHE A 251 21.03 -1.92 6.48
N LEU A 252 21.38 -0.72 6.97
CA LEU A 252 20.97 0.53 6.35
C LEU A 252 21.91 0.90 5.20
N LEU A 253 21.41 0.89 3.96
CA LEU A 253 22.09 1.39 2.78
C LEU A 253 21.66 2.84 2.50
N ASP A 254 22.61 3.76 2.65
CA ASP A 254 22.45 5.20 2.53
C ASP A 254 23.02 5.76 1.21
N ALA A 255 23.01 7.09 1.05
CA ALA A 255 23.54 7.78 -0.13
C ALA A 255 25.01 7.45 -0.47
N ASN A 256 25.81 6.99 0.51
CA ASN A 256 27.23 6.68 0.33
C ASN A 256 27.49 5.20 -0.01
N SER A 257 26.46 4.37 0.06
CA SER A 257 26.56 2.93 -0.17
C SER A 257 26.73 2.61 -1.67
N GLU A 258 27.44 1.53 -2.01
CA GLU A 258 27.69 1.13 -3.41
C GLU A 258 26.37 0.90 -4.20
N ALA A 259 25.38 0.32 -3.54
CA ALA A 259 24.03 0.10 -4.08
C ALA A 259 23.31 1.41 -4.49
N CYS A 260 23.69 2.54 -3.89
CA CYS A 260 23.09 3.85 -4.13
C CYS A 260 23.90 4.73 -5.08
N THR A 261 25.20 4.44 -5.27
CA THR A 261 26.11 5.25 -6.10
C THR A 261 26.21 4.77 -7.55
N THR A 262 25.90 3.50 -7.81
CA THR A 262 25.99 2.88 -9.16
C THR A 262 25.05 3.52 -10.19
N LYS A 263 23.94 4.15 -9.79
CA LYS A 263 23.04 4.89 -10.70
C LYS A 263 23.55 6.26 -11.17
N ARG A 264 24.62 6.82 -10.57
CA ARG A 264 25.18 8.11 -11.02
C ARG A 264 26.12 8.01 -12.22
N LYS A 265 26.55 6.79 -12.61
CA LYS A 265 27.55 6.60 -13.67
C LYS A 265 26.99 6.26 -15.07
N GLU A 266 25.69 5.97 -15.20
CA GLU A 266 25.05 5.65 -16.49
C GLU A 266 24.24 6.82 -17.10
N GLY A 267 24.67 8.06 -16.82
CA GLY A 267 24.06 9.29 -17.33
C GLY A 267 24.99 10.10 -18.23
N LYS A 268 25.57 9.48 -19.26
CA LYS A 268 26.15 10.20 -20.41
C LYS A 268 25.61 9.61 -21.70
N GLY A 269 24.54 10.22 -22.18
CA GLY A 269 23.99 9.98 -23.51
C GLY A 269 22.59 9.39 -23.48
N ILE A 270 21.59 10.24 -23.23
CA ILE A 270 20.47 10.48 -24.14
C ILE A 270 19.94 11.87 -23.79
N SER A 271 19.69 12.63 -24.85
CA SER A 271 19.29 14.03 -24.93
C SER A 271 18.20 14.45 -23.96
N GLU A 272 18.36 15.70 -23.49
CA GLU A 272 17.34 16.66 -23.09
C GLU A 272 15.94 16.38 -23.69
N GLU A 273 15.14 15.57 -23.01
CA GLU A 273 13.71 15.82 -22.97
C GLU A 273 13.50 16.86 -21.88
N LYS A 274 13.15 18.06 -22.36
CA LYS A 274 12.76 19.24 -21.61
C LYS A 274 12.25 18.90 -20.22
N GLU A 275 12.95 19.42 -19.23
CA GLU A 275 12.38 19.84 -17.96
C GLU A 275 11.16 20.73 -18.26
N ALA A 276 10.00 20.11 -18.45
CA ALA A 276 8.73 20.75 -18.19
C ALA A 276 8.69 20.92 -16.68
N GLY A 277 9.08 22.12 -16.22
CA GLY A 277 8.93 22.52 -14.84
C GLY A 277 7.52 22.18 -14.36
N PHE A 278 7.45 21.48 -13.23
CA PHE A 278 6.20 21.23 -12.53
C PHE A 278 6.33 21.76 -11.10
N PHE A 279 6.49 23.08 -11.00
CA PHE A 279 5.81 23.84 -9.96
C PHE A 279 4.30 23.63 -10.20
N GLY A 280 3.72 22.58 -9.59
CA GLY A 280 2.33 22.19 -9.85
C GLY A 280 1.65 21.46 -8.68
N LEU A 281 2.23 21.48 -7.49
CA LEU A 281 1.50 21.13 -6.25
C LEU A 281 0.55 22.25 -5.79
N GLU A 282 0.64 23.45 -6.37
CA GLU A 282 -0.31 24.54 -6.10
C GLU A 282 -1.68 24.39 -6.81
N THR A 283 -1.83 23.39 -7.69
CA THR A 283 -3.11 23.13 -8.39
C THR A 283 -3.86 21.88 -7.93
N MET A 284 -3.30 21.08 -7.00
CA MET A 284 -4.11 20.09 -6.29
C MET A 284 -4.90 20.80 -5.19
N ASN A 285 -6.00 21.43 -5.59
CA ASN A 285 -6.95 22.02 -4.65
C ASN A 285 -7.71 20.89 -3.93
N PHE A 286 -7.11 20.33 -2.88
CA PHE A 286 -7.71 19.31 -1.99
C PHE A 286 -8.97 19.80 -1.24
N LYS A 287 -9.36 21.09 -1.38
CA LYS A 287 -10.62 21.61 -0.81
C LYS A 287 -11.88 20.89 -1.30
N GLY A 288 -11.83 20.16 -2.41
CA GLY A 288 -12.97 19.38 -2.91
C GLY A 288 -13.09 17.97 -2.32
N LEU A 289 -12.02 17.41 -1.74
CA LEU A 289 -11.95 16.01 -1.28
C LEU A 289 -12.25 15.85 0.21
N LEU A 290 -12.11 16.92 1.00
CA LEU A 290 -12.47 16.96 2.42
C LEU A 290 -13.70 17.85 2.61
N GLY A 291 -14.87 17.30 2.31
CA GLY A 291 -16.14 17.97 2.57
C GLY A 291 -16.41 18.10 4.06
N SER A 292 -15.95 19.18 4.69
CA SER A 292 -16.46 19.59 6.01
C SER A 292 -17.82 20.26 5.82
N LYS A 293 -18.87 19.52 6.17
CA LYS A 293 -20.22 20.05 6.40
C LYS A 293 -20.17 20.87 7.70
N GLU A 294 -20.07 22.19 7.62
CA GLU A 294 -20.51 23.06 8.70
C GLU A 294 -22.04 23.14 8.64
N GLU A 295 -22.71 22.43 9.55
CA GLU A 295 -24.12 22.68 9.84
C GLU A 295 -24.21 23.92 10.73
N GLY A 296 -24.70 25.01 10.13
CA GLY A 296 -25.07 26.22 10.85
C GLY A 296 -26.32 25.99 11.70
N SER A 297 -26.20 26.28 12.98
CA SER A 297 -27.31 26.41 13.92
C SER A 297 -28.15 27.65 13.59
N ASN A 298 -29.46 27.46 13.49
CA ASN A 298 -30.48 28.45 13.84
C ASN A 298 -31.45 27.78 14.82
#